data_AF-A0A1X7NTS7-F1
#
_entry.id   AF-A0A1X7NTS7-F1
#
_cell.length_a   1.000
_cell.length_b   1.000
_cell.length_c   1.000
_cell.angle_alpha   90.00
_cell.angle_beta   90.00
_cell.angle_gamma   90.00
#
_symmetry.space_group_name_H-M   'P 1'
#
loop_
_entity.id
_entity.type
_entity.pdbx_description
1 polymer ?
#
loop_
_entity_poly.entity_id
_entity_poly.type
_entity_poly.pdbx_seq_one_letter_code
_entity_poly.pdbx_strand_id
1 'polypeptide(L)'
;MFEEWGFLIGEMVLLIILAALLGLLVGWIIWGRRGAATSAETDHLRAELAACRQEASAKDTRIAALEGDLAAARNEAQAAEKAAMEAAAEAVAVAEAVEADHGAHPVHPAGETEAVGVKPAALAAPREGGPDDLKQIRGVGPKLEKLCHALGFYHFDQIANWTAEEIAWVDANLEGFKGRVTRDDWVQQAKVLAEGGSTAFADKVKKGDVYE
;
A
#
# COMPACT_ATOMS: atom_id res chain seq x y z
N MET A 1 -49.56 84.48 -2.81
CA MET A 1 -48.85 83.83 -3.94
C MET A 1 -47.66 82.96 -3.49
N PHE A 2 -47.25 82.97 -2.21
CA PHE A 2 -46.09 82.20 -1.74
C PHE A 2 -46.43 80.95 -0.88
N GLU A 3 -47.68 80.72 -0.49
CA GLU A 3 -48.04 79.56 0.37
C GLU A 3 -48.03 78.21 -0.36
N GLU A 4 -48.24 78.18 -1.68
CA GLU A 4 -48.22 76.96 -2.49
C GLU A 4 -46.80 76.35 -2.65
N TRP A 5 -45.75 77.15 -2.42
CA TRP A 5 -44.36 76.70 -2.60
C TRP A 5 -43.90 75.74 -1.50
N GLY A 6 -44.46 75.86 -0.28
CA GLY A 6 -44.10 74.98 0.84
C GLY A 6 -44.49 73.51 0.60
N PHE A 7 -45.65 73.29 -0.02
CA PHE A 7 -46.13 71.95 -0.38
C PHE A 7 -45.23 71.30 -1.45
N LEU A 8 -44.91 72.03 -2.52
CA LEU A 8 -44.02 71.56 -3.58
C LEU A 8 -42.61 71.28 -3.09
N ILE A 9 -42.06 72.13 -2.21
CA ILE A 9 -40.73 71.90 -1.61
C ILE A 9 -40.76 70.64 -0.73
N GLY A 10 -41.82 70.42 0.06
CA GLY A 10 -41.97 69.21 0.87
C GLY A 10 -42.05 67.93 0.04
N GLU A 11 -42.82 67.94 -1.05
CA GLU A 11 -42.95 66.82 -1.99
C GLU A 11 -41.63 66.51 -2.70
N MET A 12 -40.92 67.54 -3.17
CA MET A 12 -39.61 67.39 -3.81
C MET A 12 -38.56 66.79 -2.86
N VAL A 13 -38.53 67.21 -1.60
CA VAL A 13 -37.63 66.64 -0.59
C VAL A 13 -37.97 65.17 -0.30
N LEU A 14 -39.26 64.84 -0.20
CA LEU A 14 -39.72 63.46 0.00
C LEU A 14 -39.27 62.56 -1.16
N LEU A 15 -39.44 63.01 -2.41
CA LEU A 15 -39.01 62.26 -3.60
C LEU A 15 -37.49 62.04 -3.63
N ILE A 16 -36.69 63.04 -3.23
CA ILE A 16 -35.23 62.90 -3.14
C ILE A 16 -34.83 61.86 -2.09
N ILE A 17 -35.45 61.89 -0.92
CA ILE A 17 -35.19 60.90 0.14
C ILE A 17 -35.57 59.49 -0.33
N LEU A 18 -36.73 59.34 -0.99
CA LEU A 18 -37.19 58.05 -1.49
C LEU A 18 -36.24 57.52 -2.58
N ALA A 19 -35.77 58.37 -3.49
CA ALA A 19 -34.77 58.01 -4.49
C ALA A 19 -33.43 57.61 -3.87
N ALA A 20 -32.97 58.31 -2.81
CA ALA A 20 -31.74 57.96 -2.09
C ALA A 20 -31.85 56.61 -1.37
N LEU A 21 -33.00 56.33 -0.74
CA LEU A 21 -33.27 55.04 -0.09
C LEU A 21 -33.35 53.90 -1.10
N LEU A 22 -33.99 54.11 -2.25
CA LEU A 22 -33.99 53.16 -3.37
C LEU A 22 -32.58 52.89 -3.88
N GLY A 23 -31.77 53.92 -4.06
CA GLY A 23 -30.37 53.79 -4.48
C GLY A 23 -29.53 52.99 -3.48
N LEU A 24 -29.67 53.26 -2.17
CA LEU A 24 -29.00 52.49 -1.12
C LEU A 24 -29.45 51.04 -1.07
N LEU A 25 -30.76 50.79 -1.21
CA LEU A 25 -31.32 49.44 -1.21
C LEU A 25 -30.83 48.63 -2.42
N VAL A 26 -30.83 49.22 -3.62
CA VAL A 26 -30.31 48.58 -4.84
C VAL A 26 -28.79 48.34 -4.73
N GLY A 27 -28.03 49.32 -4.26
CA GLY A 27 -26.59 49.17 -4.02
C GLY A 27 -26.27 48.06 -3.02
N TRP A 28 -27.03 47.99 -1.92
CA TRP A 28 -26.91 46.94 -0.92
C TRP A 28 -27.26 45.55 -1.48
N ILE A 29 -28.31 45.43 -2.30
CA ILE A 29 -28.69 44.17 -2.94
C ILE A 29 -27.61 43.71 -3.94
N ILE A 30 -27.09 44.62 -4.77
CA ILE A 30 -26.09 44.27 -5.79
C ILE A 30 -24.75 43.87 -5.15
N TRP A 31 -24.30 44.62 -4.13
CA TRP A 31 -23.01 44.38 -3.50
C TRP A 31 -23.06 43.27 -2.44
N GLY A 32 -24.10 43.25 -1.60
CA GLY A 32 -24.29 42.25 -0.55
C GLY A 32 -24.52 40.84 -1.08
N ARG A 33 -25.25 40.70 -2.21
CA ARG A 33 -25.52 39.39 -2.81
C ARG A 33 -24.31 38.81 -3.55
N ARG A 34 -23.39 39.67 -4.01
CA ARG A 34 -22.18 39.26 -4.73
C ARG A 34 -21.08 38.74 -3.80
N GLY A 35 -21.00 39.22 -2.56
CA GLY A 35 -20.07 38.71 -1.54
C GLY A 35 -20.49 37.37 -0.91
N ALA A 36 -21.79 37.10 -0.82
CA ALA A 36 -22.31 35.87 -0.23
C ALA A 36 -21.94 34.61 -1.04
N ALA A 37 -21.96 34.69 -2.37
CA ALA A 37 -21.61 33.57 -3.26
C ALA A 37 -20.13 33.15 -3.12
N THR A 38 -19.22 34.13 -3.05
CA THR A 38 -17.79 33.86 -2.86
C THR A 38 -17.47 33.35 -1.46
N SER A 39 -18.19 33.82 -0.43
CA SER A 39 -18.03 33.29 0.93
C SER A 39 -18.42 31.81 1.00
N ALA A 40 -19.57 31.45 0.42
CA ALA A 40 -20.06 30.08 0.42
C ALA A 40 -19.08 29.10 -0.24
N GLU A 41 -18.45 29.48 -1.35
CA GLU A 41 -17.43 28.67 -2.01
C GLU A 41 -16.17 28.51 -1.14
N THR A 42 -15.71 29.58 -0.49
CA THR A 42 -14.56 29.48 0.42
C THR A 42 -14.86 28.64 1.67
N ASP A 43 -16.07 28.70 2.20
CA ASP A 43 -16.49 27.93 3.37
C ASP A 43 -16.64 26.44 3.03
N HIS A 44 -17.16 26.14 1.83
CA HIS A 44 -17.21 24.78 1.30
C HIS A 44 -15.80 24.18 1.14
N LEU A 45 -14.88 24.90 0.48
CA LEU A 45 -13.49 24.43 0.29
C LEU A 45 -12.76 24.24 1.63
N ARG A 46 -13.00 25.11 2.62
CA ARG A 46 -12.47 24.94 3.98
C ARG A 46 -13.02 23.68 4.66
N ALA A 47 -14.32 23.40 4.49
CA ALA A 47 -14.95 22.20 5.04
C ALA A 47 -14.39 20.93 4.42
N GLU A 48 -14.20 20.89 3.09
CA GLU A 48 -13.58 19.75 2.41
C GLU A 48 -12.13 19.53 2.87
N LEU A 49 -11.35 20.61 3.01
CA LEU A 49 -9.97 20.53 3.47
C LEU A 49 -9.87 20.05 4.93
N ALA A 50 -10.82 20.45 5.79
CA ALA A 50 -10.92 19.96 7.16
C ALA A 50 -11.28 18.47 7.20
N ALA A 51 -12.25 18.03 6.38
CA ALA A 51 -12.64 16.62 6.28
C ALA A 51 -11.47 15.74 5.80
N CYS A 52 -10.75 16.19 4.77
CA CYS A 52 -9.58 15.49 4.25
C CYS A 52 -8.46 15.36 5.31
N ARG A 53 -8.20 16.42 6.07
CA ARG A 53 -7.24 16.39 7.19
C ARG A 53 -7.67 15.43 8.30
N GLN A 54 -8.96 15.40 8.62
CA GLN A 54 -9.49 14.48 9.62
C GLN A 54 -9.29 13.03 9.18
N GLU A 55 -9.59 12.73 7.92
CA GLU A 55 -9.40 11.39 7.35
C GLU A 55 -7.92 10.97 7.33
N ALA A 56 -7.01 11.89 7.01
CA ALA A 56 -5.57 11.66 7.09
C ALA A 56 -5.14 11.34 8.54
N SER A 57 -5.57 12.15 9.52
CA SER A 57 -5.23 11.90 10.93
C SER A 57 -5.79 10.59 11.48
N ALA A 58 -6.96 10.16 11.01
CA ALA A 58 -7.56 8.88 11.37
C ALA A 58 -6.74 7.71 10.81
N LYS A 59 -6.26 7.83 9.57
CA LYS A 59 -5.35 6.86 8.96
C LYS A 59 -4.02 6.79 9.69
N ASP A 60 -3.43 7.92 10.04
CA ASP A 60 -2.17 7.98 10.81
C ASP A 60 -2.32 7.28 12.17
N THR A 61 -3.44 7.53 12.86
CA THR A 61 -3.75 6.85 14.13
C THR A 61 -3.89 5.34 13.93
N ARG A 62 -4.52 4.90 12.84
CA ARG A 62 -4.67 3.47 12.53
C ARG A 62 -3.34 2.81 12.19
N ILE A 63 -2.47 3.50 11.45
CA ILE A 63 -1.11 3.02 11.14
C ILE A 63 -0.32 2.85 12.43
N ALA A 64 -0.29 3.88 13.29
CA ALA A 64 0.42 3.81 14.57
C ALA A 64 -0.07 2.66 15.46
N ALA A 65 -1.39 2.41 15.49
CA ALA A 65 -1.95 1.27 16.22
C ALA A 65 -1.48 -0.08 15.64
N LEU A 66 -1.54 -0.25 14.31
CA LEU A 66 -1.10 -1.47 13.65
C LEU A 66 0.42 -1.72 13.80
N GLU A 67 1.22 -0.65 13.77
CA GLU A 67 2.66 -0.74 14.05
C GLU A 67 2.93 -1.19 15.49
N GLY A 68 2.13 -0.70 16.46
CA GLY A 68 2.17 -1.15 17.84
C GLY A 68 1.81 -2.63 18.00
N ASP A 69 0.72 -3.07 17.37
CA ASP A 69 0.28 -4.47 17.39
C ASP A 69 1.33 -5.40 16.73
N LEU A 70 1.92 -4.96 15.61
CA LEU A 70 2.97 -5.71 14.92
C LEU A 70 4.26 -5.79 15.75
N ALA A 71 4.63 -4.72 16.44
CA ALA A 71 5.76 -4.73 17.35
C ALA A 71 5.53 -5.67 18.55
N ALA A 72 4.32 -5.68 19.12
CA ALA A 72 3.94 -6.60 20.19
C ALA A 72 4.01 -8.07 19.71
N ALA A 73 3.38 -8.38 18.57
CA ALA A 73 3.39 -9.73 18.01
C ALA A 73 4.83 -10.21 17.68
N ARG A 74 5.69 -9.31 17.19
CA ARG A 74 7.11 -9.64 16.94
C ARG A 74 7.86 -9.96 18.24
N ASN A 75 7.63 -9.19 19.30
CA ASN A 75 8.26 -9.44 20.60
C ASN A 75 7.79 -10.78 21.19
N GLU A 76 6.51 -11.10 21.07
CA GLU A 76 5.95 -12.39 21.49
C GLU A 76 6.55 -13.55 20.69
N ALA A 77 6.65 -13.42 19.36
CA ALA A 77 7.27 -14.43 18.51
C ALA A 77 8.75 -14.65 18.85
N GLN A 78 9.50 -13.58 19.09
CA GLN A 78 10.91 -13.66 19.50
C GLN A 78 11.08 -14.28 20.89
N ALA A 79 10.17 -13.99 21.83
CA ALA A 79 10.18 -14.61 23.14
C ALA A 79 9.87 -16.12 23.07
N ALA A 80 8.91 -16.52 22.22
CA ALA A 80 8.58 -17.92 21.98
C ALA A 80 9.75 -18.67 21.31
N GLU A 81 10.41 -18.06 20.33
CA GLU A 81 11.60 -18.62 19.67
C GLU A 81 12.76 -18.79 20.65
N LYS A 82 13.03 -17.77 21.48
CA LYS A 82 14.06 -17.86 22.52
C LYS A 82 13.75 -18.98 23.53
N ALA A 83 12.50 -19.09 23.98
CA ALA A 83 12.08 -20.15 24.90
C ALA A 83 12.20 -21.54 24.27
N ALA A 84 11.87 -21.68 22.98
CA ALA A 84 12.04 -22.93 22.24
C ALA A 84 13.53 -23.31 22.10
N MET A 85 14.40 -22.33 21.86
CA MET A 85 15.85 -22.57 21.75
C MET A 85 16.49 -22.92 23.10
N GLU A 86 16.04 -22.31 24.20
CA GLU A 86 16.45 -22.68 25.56
C GLU A 86 15.96 -24.09 25.95
N ALA A 87 14.72 -24.44 25.62
CA ALA A 87 14.18 -25.80 25.85
C ALA A 87 14.89 -26.87 25.00
N ALA A 88 15.27 -26.53 23.76
CA ALA A 88 16.06 -27.42 22.90
C ALA A 88 17.49 -27.60 23.44
N ALA A 89 18.12 -26.55 23.96
CA ALA A 89 19.44 -26.64 24.59
C ALA A 89 19.44 -27.50 25.86
N GLU A 90 18.38 -27.40 26.67
CA GLU A 90 18.21 -28.25 27.86
C GLU A 90 17.94 -29.71 27.48
N ALA A 91 17.15 -29.97 26.43
CA ALA A 91 16.91 -31.31 25.91
C ALA A 91 18.18 -31.96 25.34
N VAL A 92 19.05 -31.19 24.66
CA VAL A 92 20.36 -31.65 24.17
C VAL A 92 21.31 -31.94 25.33
N ALA A 93 21.32 -31.12 26.39
CA ALA A 93 22.13 -31.37 27.58
C ALA A 93 21.69 -32.63 28.36
N VAL A 94 20.39 -32.92 28.39
CA VAL A 94 19.86 -34.17 28.99
C VAL A 94 20.17 -35.38 28.11
N ALA A 95 20.19 -35.24 26.78
CA ALA A 95 20.58 -36.32 25.86
C ALA A 95 22.10 -36.62 25.93
N GLU A 96 22.95 -35.60 26.07
CA GLU A 96 24.41 -35.76 26.21
C GLU A 96 24.80 -36.46 27.53
N ALA A 97 23.97 -36.35 28.57
CA ALA A 97 24.15 -37.10 29.82
C ALA A 97 23.78 -38.59 29.71
N VAL A 98 23.07 -39.02 28.65
CA VAL A 98 22.67 -40.41 28.40
C VAL A 98 23.60 -41.11 27.41
N GLU A 99 24.34 -40.37 26.58
CA GLU A 99 25.26 -40.88 25.54
C GLU A 99 26.74 -40.93 26.01
N ALA A 100 26.99 -41.36 27.26
CA ALA A 100 28.34 -41.61 27.78
C ALA A 100 28.71 -43.12 27.78
N ASP A 101 28.35 -43.88 26.74
CA ASP A 101 28.72 -45.32 26.63
C ASP A 101 29.22 -45.80 25.26
N HIS A 102 29.09 -45.10 24.12
CA HIS A 102 29.51 -45.70 22.83
C HIS A 102 30.45 -44.84 21.97
N GLY A 103 31.74 -45.07 22.19
CA GLY A 103 32.90 -45.09 21.28
C GLY A 103 32.90 -44.43 19.88
N ALA A 104 33.90 -43.54 19.72
CA ALA A 104 34.90 -43.46 18.63
C ALA A 104 34.53 -42.93 17.21
N HIS A 105 34.77 -41.62 17.01
CA HIS A 105 35.74 -40.98 16.06
C HIS A 105 35.62 -41.13 14.51
N PRO A 106 36.22 -40.21 13.69
CA PRO A 106 35.51 -39.21 12.86
C PRO A 106 35.90 -39.22 11.36
N VAL A 107 35.16 -38.54 10.45
CA VAL A 107 35.73 -37.86 9.26
C VAL A 107 34.79 -36.76 8.73
N HIS A 108 35.30 -35.53 8.64
CA HIS A 108 34.98 -34.49 7.63
C HIS A 108 36.28 -34.28 6.81
N PRO A 109 36.35 -33.65 5.59
CA PRO A 109 35.57 -32.47 5.19
C PRO A 109 35.27 -32.23 3.66
N ALA A 110 34.52 -31.14 3.42
CA ALA A 110 34.62 -30.13 2.33
C ALA A 110 34.08 -30.39 0.89
N GLY A 111 33.29 -29.42 0.41
CA GLY A 111 32.98 -29.15 -1.00
C GLY A 111 31.94 -28.03 -1.19
N GLU A 112 32.40 -26.82 -1.54
CA GLU A 112 31.68 -25.54 -1.65
C GLU A 112 30.55 -25.47 -2.69
N THR A 113 29.38 -25.02 -2.25
CA THR A 113 28.67 -23.82 -2.73
C THR A 113 27.54 -23.57 -1.73
N GLU A 114 27.48 -22.41 -1.09
CA GLU A 114 26.33 -22.01 -0.28
C GLU A 114 25.11 -21.86 -1.19
N ALA A 115 24.44 -22.98 -1.46
CA ALA A 115 23.07 -22.97 -1.95
C ALA A 115 22.19 -22.53 -0.78
N VAL A 116 21.95 -21.23 -0.68
CA VAL A 116 20.99 -20.69 0.27
C VAL A 116 19.60 -21.10 -0.20
N GLY A 117 19.03 -22.13 0.42
CA GLY A 117 17.64 -22.54 0.23
C GLY A 117 17.42 -23.76 -0.68
N VAL A 118 16.17 -24.22 -0.69
CA VAL A 118 15.70 -25.37 -1.48
C VAL A 118 15.18 -24.86 -2.82
N LYS A 119 15.57 -25.50 -3.93
CA LYS A 119 15.05 -25.13 -5.25
C LYS A 119 13.55 -25.46 -5.34
N PRO A 120 12.68 -24.48 -5.66
CA PRO A 120 11.26 -24.74 -5.81
C PRO A 120 10.93 -25.63 -7.01
N ALA A 121 9.75 -26.26 -6.96
CA ALA A 121 9.27 -27.13 -8.03
C ALA A 121 9.14 -26.36 -9.36
N ALA A 122 10.13 -26.59 -10.24
CA ALA A 122 10.18 -26.04 -11.58
C ALA A 122 9.49 -26.96 -12.58
N LEU A 123 8.81 -26.37 -13.56
CA LEU A 123 8.22 -27.08 -14.69
C LEU A 123 9.15 -26.98 -15.92
N ALA A 124 9.20 -28.03 -16.73
CA ALA A 124 9.97 -28.02 -17.98
C ALA A 124 9.29 -27.23 -19.11
N ALA A 125 7.97 -27.07 -19.01
CA ALA A 125 7.12 -26.34 -19.94
C ALA A 125 5.87 -25.82 -19.22
N PRO A 126 5.21 -24.76 -19.73
CA PRO A 126 3.93 -24.33 -19.20
C PRO A 126 2.87 -25.45 -19.30
N ARG A 127 1.94 -25.48 -18.33
CA ARG A 127 0.77 -26.34 -18.32
C ARG A 127 -0.21 -25.99 -19.45
N GLU A 128 -1.23 -26.82 -19.63
CA GLU A 128 -2.30 -26.56 -20.59
C GLU A 128 -2.97 -25.21 -20.28
N GLY A 129 -2.98 -24.30 -21.25
CA GLY A 129 -3.39 -22.90 -21.08
C GLY A 129 -2.31 -21.87 -21.37
N GLY A 130 -1.04 -22.28 -21.45
CA GLY A 130 0.09 -21.37 -21.67
C GLY A 130 0.62 -20.77 -20.36
N PRO A 131 1.69 -19.96 -20.41
CA PRO A 131 2.22 -19.28 -19.22
C PRO A 131 1.31 -18.12 -18.80
N ASP A 132 1.20 -17.89 -17.50
CA ASP A 132 0.60 -16.69 -16.94
C ASP A 132 1.47 -15.46 -17.25
N ASP A 133 0.84 -14.28 -17.30
CA ASP A 133 1.57 -13.01 -17.43
C ASP A 133 2.15 -12.59 -16.07
N LEU A 134 3.36 -13.08 -15.77
CA LEU A 134 4.04 -12.79 -14.50
C LEU A 134 4.34 -11.30 -14.31
N LYS A 135 4.30 -10.48 -15.39
CA LYS A 135 4.49 -9.02 -15.28
C LYS A 135 3.36 -8.33 -14.52
N GLN A 136 2.24 -9.02 -14.27
CA GLN A 136 1.18 -8.55 -13.39
C GLN A 136 1.61 -8.47 -11.91
N ILE A 137 2.72 -9.11 -11.53
CA ILE A 137 3.33 -8.95 -10.21
C ILE A 137 4.23 -7.72 -10.22
N ARG A 138 4.01 -6.81 -9.27
CA ARG A 138 4.85 -5.62 -9.11
C ARG A 138 6.31 -6.03 -8.89
N GLY A 139 7.21 -5.48 -9.70
CA GLY A 139 8.63 -5.78 -9.64
C GLY A 139 9.10 -6.86 -10.62
N VAL A 140 8.17 -7.61 -11.24
CA VAL A 140 8.45 -8.52 -12.36
C VAL A 140 8.32 -7.74 -13.67
N GLY A 141 9.44 -7.38 -14.28
CA GLY A 141 9.44 -6.78 -15.63
C GLY A 141 9.61 -7.83 -16.74
N PRO A 142 9.50 -7.43 -18.02
CA PRO A 142 9.63 -8.36 -19.17
C PRO A 142 10.95 -9.16 -19.19
N LYS A 143 12.03 -8.61 -18.62
CA LYS A 143 13.31 -9.32 -18.50
C LYS A 143 13.28 -10.37 -17.37
N LEU A 144 12.64 -10.06 -16.24
CA LEU A 144 12.55 -10.99 -15.12
C LEU A 144 11.57 -12.12 -15.42
N GLU A 145 10.46 -11.83 -16.10
CA GLU A 145 9.53 -12.84 -16.58
C GLU A 145 10.24 -13.89 -17.45
N LYS A 146 11.03 -13.45 -18.43
CA LYS A 146 11.86 -14.36 -19.26
C LYS A 146 12.81 -15.21 -18.42
N LEU A 147 13.40 -14.64 -17.37
CA LEU A 147 14.30 -15.36 -16.49
C LEU A 147 13.53 -16.38 -15.62
N CYS A 148 12.36 -16.01 -15.09
CA CYS A 148 11.48 -16.92 -14.36
C CYS A 148 11.04 -18.09 -15.25
N HIS A 149 10.65 -17.81 -16.50
CA HIS A 149 10.30 -18.81 -17.50
C HIS A 149 11.49 -19.71 -17.84
N ALA A 150 12.72 -19.19 -17.90
CA ALA A 150 13.93 -19.98 -18.10
C ALA A 150 14.26 -20.89 -16.90
N LEU A 151 13.88 -20.48 -15.69
CA LEU A 151 14.02 -21.30 -14.48
C LEU A 151 12.89 -22.32 -14.30
N GLY A 152 11.84 -22.26 -15.13
CA GLY A 152 10.71 -23.19 -15.11
C GLY A 152 9.51 -22.73 -14.26
N PHE A 153 9.43 -21.44 -13.94
CA PHE A 153 8.28 -20.83 -13.27
C PHE A 153 7.44 -20.10 -14.30
N TYR A 154 6.24 -20.58 -14.56
CA TYR A 154 5.36 -20.06 -15.61
C TYR A 154 4.00 -19.59 -15.09
N HIS A 155 3.63 -19.94 -13.86
CA HIS A 155 2.28 -19.75 -13.33
C HIS A 155 2.31 -19.04 -11.98
N PHE A 156 1.25 -18.28 -11.68
CA PHE A 156 1.12 -17.59 -10.39
C PHE A 156 1.02 -18.58 -9.22
N ASP A 157 0.40 -19.73 -9.41
CA ASP A 157 0.24 -20.75 -8.37
C ASP A 157 1.58 -21.33 -7.89
N GLN A 158 2.58 -21.42 -8.78
CA GLN A 158 3.93 -21.84 -8.38
C GLN A 158 4.56 -20.83 -7.41
N ILE A 159 4.48 -19.55 -7.76
CA ILE A 159 5.04 -18.45 -6.95
C ILE A 159 4.27 -18.30 -5.63
N ALA A 160 2.94 -18.46 -5.68
CA ALA A 160 2.05 -18.38 -4.52
C ALA A 160 2.36 -19.44 -3.45
N ASN A 161 2.90 -20.60 -3.87
CA ASN A 161 3.21 -21.73 -3.00
C ASN A 161 4.67 -21.77 -2.53
N TRP A 162 5.50 -20.79 -2.89
CA TRP A 162 6.88 -20.76 -2.41
C TRP A 162 6.98 -20.60 -0.90
N THR A 163 7.81 -21.44 -0.30
CA THR A 163 8.25 -21.37 1.09
C THR A 163 9.36 -20.33 1.26
N ALA A 164 9.68 -19.97 2.51
CA ALA A 164 10.75 -19.00 2.79
C ALA A 164 12.13 -19.44 2.25
N GLU A 165 12.42 -20.74 2.31
CA GLU A 165 13.66 -21.33 1.80
C GLU A 165 13.72 -21.27 0.26
N GLU A 166 12.58 -21.52 -0.39
CA GLU A 166 12.45 -21.42 -1.85
C GLU A 166 12.53 -19.97 -2.34
N ILE A 167 11.95 -19.02 -1.61
CA ILE A 167 12.10 -17.58 -1.88
C ILE A 167 13.58 -17.20 -1.84
N ALA A 168 14.31 -17.63 -0.81
CA ALA A 168 15.73 -17.33 -0.67
C ALA A 168 16.55 -17.92 -1.82
N TRP A 169 16.23 -19.14 -2.25
CA TRP A 169 16.88 -19.78 -3.40
C TRP A 169 16.61 -19.00 -4.70
N VAL A 170 15.35 -18.64 -4.96
CA VAL A 170 14.98 -17.87 -6.15
C VAL A 170 15.66 -16.50 -6.11
N ASP A 171 15.61 -15.79 -4.99
CA ASP A 171 16.26 -14.49 -4.82
C ASP A 171 17.78 -14.57 -5.08
N ALA A 172 18.44 -15.67 -4.73
CA ALA A 172 19.86 -15.88 -5.05
C ALA A 172 20.09 -16.21 -6.54
N ASN A 173 19.15 -16.91 -7.17
CA ASN A 173 19.25 -17.44 -8.53
C ASN A 173 18.67 -16.50 -9.62
N LEU A 174 18.07 -15.38 -9.23
CA LEU A 174 17.70 -14.28 -10.15
C LEU A 174 18.94 -13.43 -10.48
N GLU A 175 19.62 -13.75 -11.58
CA GLU A 175 20.82 -13.03 -12.02
C GLU A 175 20.58 -11.52 -12.21
N GLY A 176 21.32 -10.70 -11.46
CA GLY A 176 21.22 -9.23 -11.51
C GLY A 176 20.00 -8.62 -10.80
N PHE A 177 19.14 -9.45 -10.21
CA PHE A 177 17.87 -9.02 -9.60
C PHE A 177 17.64 -9.67 -8.23
N LYS A 178 18.71 -9.82 -7.46
CA LYS A 178 18.68 -10.49 -6.16
C LYS A 178 17.82 -9.75 -5.14
N GLY A 179 17.07 -10.50 -4.34
CA GLY A 179 16.25 -9.97 -3.23
C GLY A 179 14.94 -9.31 -3.65
N ARG A 180 14.52 -9.42 -4.91
CA ARG A 180 13.28 -8.79 -5.39
C ARG A 180 12.03 -9.56 -5.03
N VAL A 181 12.11 -10.89 -4.94
CA VAL A 181 10.96 -11.74 -4.58
C VAL A 181 10.45 -11.33 -3.21
N THR A 182 11.37 -11.16 -2.24
CA THR A 182 11.04 -10.73 -0.88
C THR A 182 10.66 -9.24 -0.82
N ARG A 183 11.48 -8.35 -1.39
CA ARG A 183 11.26 -6.89 -1.28
C ARG A 183 9.96 -6.42 -1.93
N ASP A 184 9.58 -7.05 -3.04
CA ASP A 184 8.39 -6.69 -3.77
C ASP A 184 7.20 -7.62 -3.46
N ASP A 185 7.28 -8.46 -2.42
CA ASP A 185 6.19 -9.31 -1.93
C ASP A 185 5.53 -10.18 -3.03
N TRP A 186 6.35 -10.83 -3.86
CA TRP A 186 5.85 -11.57 -5.03
C TRP A 186 4.86 -12.67 -4.65
N VAL A 187 5.15 -13.41 -3.58
CA VAL A 187 4.31 -14.53 -3.11
C VAL A 187 2.91 -14.06 -2.73
N GLN A 188 2.79 -12.91 -2.05
CA GLN A 188 1.49 -12.37 -1.63
C GLN A 188 0.66 -11.91 -2.83
N GLN A 189 1.29 -11.24 -3.80
CA GLN A 189 0.61 -10.82 -5.03
C GLN A 189 0.21 -12.01 -5.89
N ALA A 190 1.09 -13.00 -6.02
CA ALA A 190 0.83 -14.21 -6.78
C ALA A 190 -0.34 -15.01 -6.20
N LYS A 191 -0.51 -15.07 -4.87
CA LYS A 191 -1.69 -15.69 -4.24
C LYS A 191 -3.00 -15.06 -4.71
N VAL A 192 -3.08 -13.73 -4.67
CA VAL A 192 -4.27 -13.00 -5.13
C VAL A 192 -4.56 -13.26 -6.60
N LEU A 193 -3.52 -13.28 -7.46
CA LEU A 193 -3.68 -13.52 -8.89
C LEU A 193 -4.04 -14.99 -9.20
N ALA A 194 -3.47 -15.94 -8.48
CA ALA A 194 -3.75 -17.38 -8.61
C ALA A 194 -5.19 -17.72 -8.21
N GLU A 195 -5.77 -17.01 -7.25
CA GLU A 195 -7.18 -17.13 -6.86
C GLU A 195 -8.15 -16.46 -7.86
N GLY A 196 -7.63 -15.87 -8.95
CA GLY A 196 -8.42 -15.13 -9.95
C GLY A 196 -8.77 -13.70 -9.53
N GLY A 197 -8.16 -13.20 -8.45
CA GLY A 197 -8.24 -11.80 -8.05
C GLY A 197 -7.45 -10.90 -8.99
N SER A 198 -7.54 -9.59 -8.74
CA SER A 198 -6.73 -8.59 -9.45
C SER A 198 -6.18 -7.58 -8.43
N THR A 199 -4.96 -7.11 -8.68
CA THR A 199 -4.36 -6.01 -7.92
C THR A 199 -4.45 -4.72 -8.72
N ALA A 200 -4.43 -3.57 -8.06
CA ALA A 200 -4.43 -2.27 -8.75
C ALA A 200 -3.24 -2.11 -9.73
N PHE A 201 -2.15 -2.84 -9.51
CA PHE A 201 -1.02 -2.88 -10.44
C PHE A 201 -1.32 -3.81 -11.63
N ALA A 202 -1.82 -5.02 -11.38
CA ALA A 202 -2.23 -5.95 -12.43
C ALA A 202 -3.26 -5.33 -13.39
N ASP A 203 -4.22 -4.56 -12.85
CA ASP A 203 -5.21 -3.84 -13.67
C ASP A 203 -4.58 -2.81 -14.61
N LYS A 204 -3.51 -2.13 -14.20
CA LYS A 204 -2.76 -1.19 -15.05
C LYS A 204 -1.95 -1.93 -16.11
N VAL A 205 -1.33 -3.05 -15.75
CA VAL A 205 -0.58 -3.89 -16.70
C VAL A 205 -1.53 -4.44 -17.77
N LYS A 206 -2.72 -4.91 -17.40
CA LYS A 206 -3.77 -5.36 -18.35
C LYS A 206 -4.24 -4.27 -19.31
N LYS A 207 -4.19 -3.01 -18.88
CA LYS A 207 -4.54 -1.84 -19.72
C LYS A 207 -3.42 -1.38 -20.65
N GLY A 208 -2.22 -1.94 -20.51
CA GLY A 208 -1.04 -1.54 -21.29
C GLY A 208 -0.26 -0.35 -20.69
N ASP A 209 -0.67 0.20 -19.54
CA ASP A 209 -0.15 1.48 -19.04
C ASP A 209 1.28 1.41 -18.44
N VAL A 210 1.93 0.23 -18.42
CA VAL A 210 3.14 0.00 -17.60
C VAL A 210 4.39 -0.35 -18.41
N TYR A 211 4.26 -1.08 -19.52
CA TYR A 211 5.41 -1.66 -20.24
C TYR A 211 5.44 -1.35 -21.74
N GLU A 212 4.62 -0.40 -22.21
CA GLU A 212 4.67 0.16 -23.57
C GLU A 212 5.89 1.09 -23.76
#